data_AF-A7TBL7-F1
#
_entry.id   AF-A7TBL7-F1
#
_cell.length_a   1.000
_cell.length_b   1.000
_cell.length_c   1.000
_cell.angle_alpha   90.00
_cell.angle_beta   90.00
_cell.angle_gamma   90.00
#
_symmetry.space_group_name_H-M   'P 1'
#
loop_
_entity.id
_entity.type
_entity.pdbx_description
1 polymer ?
#
loop_
_entity_poly.entity_id
_entity_poly.type
_entity_poly.pdbx_seq_one_letter_code
_entity_poly.pdbx_strand_id
1 'polypeptide(L)'
;VKAVVLDPDNEFNVDRTLTKDDVQKLIKLCVARLLDSNSPALDTVKMQVYFDMNYTSRSDFLEEHRRVLEQRLSPVIREITDSRARTRDELEALYRKIVSCVLLRSGLGSPTDIGVVRE
;
A
#
# COMPACT_ATOMS: atom_id res chain seq x y z
N VAL A 1 -21.01 11.03 8.57
CA VAL A 1 -21.34 12.48 8.48
C VAL A 1 -21.89 12.87 7.11
N LYS A 2 -21.12 12.77 6.02
CA LYS A 2 -21.59 13.15 4.66
C LYS A 2 -22.89 12.46 4.25
N ALA A 3 -23.03 11.16 4.57
CA ALA A 3 -24.26 10.39 4.32
C ALA A 3 -25.50 10.90 5.09
N VAL A 4 -25.32 11.59 6.23
CA VAL A 4 -26.43 12.17 7.02
C VAL A 4 -26.79 13.55 6.49
N VAL A 5 -25.80 14.33 6.03
CA VAL A 5 -25.99 15.68 5.46
C VAL A 5 -26.64 15.64 4.07
N LEU A 6 -26.30 14.65 3.25
CA LEU A 6 -26.84 14.50 1.89
C LEU A 6 -28.18 13.74 1.83
N ASP A 7 -28.65 13.26 2.97
CA ASP A 7 -29.92 12.55 3.08
C ASP A 7 -31.07 13.57 2.99
N PRO A 8 -31.95 13.50 1.98
CA PRO A 8 -33.02 14.47 1.79
C PRO A 8 -33.98 14.52 2.98
N ASP A 9 -34.14 13.42 3.71
CA ASP A 9 -35.04 13.32 4.87
C ASP A 9 -34.50 14.09 6.10
N ASN A 10 -33.21 14.42 6.13
CA ASN A 10 -32.59 15.13 7.25
C ASN A 10 -32.62 16.66 7.09
N GLU A 11 -33.05 17.16 5.93
CA GLU A 11 -33.30 18.58 5.63
C GLU A 11 -32.10 19.50 5.94
N PHE A 12 -30.87 19.03 5.70
CA PHE A 12 -29.69 19.89 5.81
C PHE A 12 -29.53 20.76 4.55
N ASN A 13 -29.35 22.06 4.75
CA ASN A 13 -28.99 22.97 3.67
C ASN A 13 -27.46 23.00 3.52
N VAL A 14 -26.96 22.51 2.37
CA VAL A 14 -25.53 22.34 2.09
C VAL A 14 -24.87 23.64 1.58
N ASP A 15 -25.69 24.61 1.12
CA ASP A 15 -25.24 25.88 0.55
C ASP A 15 -25.08 26.99 1.61
N ARG A 16 -25.51 26.74 2.85
CA ARG A 16 -25.35 27.65 3.99
C ARG A 16 -24.32 27.15 4.99
N THR A 17 -23.70 28.06 5.72
CA THR A 17 -22.89 27.71 6.89
C THR A 17 -23.77 27.09 7.98
N LEU A 18 -23.29 25.99 8.56
CA LEU A 18 -24.01 25.28 9.62
C LEU A 18 -24.07 26.13 10.90
N THR A 19 -25.26 26.24 11.48
CA THR A 19 -25.45 26.87 12.79
C THR A 19 -25.09 25.89 13.92
N LYS A 20 -24.98 26.40 15.15
CA LYS A 20 -24.74 25.53 16.32
C LYS A 20 -25.84 24.47 16.49
N ASP A 21 -27.08 24.83 16.21
CA ASP A 21 -28.22 23.91 16.29
C ASP A 21 -28.17 22.85 15.18
N ASP A 22 -27.74 23.21 13.97
CA ASP A 22 -27.53 22.26 12.88
C ASP A 22 -26.45 21.23 13.24
N VAL A 23 -25.36 21.68 13.88
CA VAL A 23 -24.29 20.78 14.34
C VAL A 23 -24.80 19.82 15.42
N GLN A 24 -25.60 20.29 16.36
CA GLN A 24 -26.20 19.42 17.39
C GLN A 24 -27.17 18.40 16.77
N LYS A 25 -27.99 18.81 15.80
CA LYS A 25 -28.88 17.90 15.04
C LYS A 25 -28.04 16.85 14.30
N LEU A 26 -26.96 17.26 13.65
CA LEU A 26 -26.06 16.37 12.90
C LEU A 26 -25.42 15.32 13.81
N ILE A 27 -24.94 15.72 14.99
CA ILE A 27 -24.37 14.79 15.98
C ILE A 27 -25.42 13.77 16.40
N LYS A 28 -26.63 14.22 16.78
CA LYS A 28 -27.72 13.33 17.21
C LYS A 28 -28.07 12.30 16.14
N LEU A 29 -28.24 12.74 14.88
CA LEU A 29 -28.56 11.85 13.77
C LEU A 29 -27.43 10.87 13.45
N CYS A 30 -26.18 11.31 13.49
CA CYS A 30 -25.04 10.41 13.32
C CYS A 30 -24.97 9.36 14.43
N VAL A 31 -25.17 9.75 15.69
CA VAL A 31 -25.16 8.83 16.84
C VAL A 31 -26.30 7.83 16.73
N ALA A 32 -27.52 8.29 16.43
CA ALA A 32 -28.67 7.40 16.24
C ALA A 32 -28.42 6.35 15.14
N ARG A 33 -27.86 6.79 14.01
CA ARG A 33 -27.54 5.90 12.88
C ARG A 33 -26.42 4.90 13.18
N LEU A 34 -25.48 5.26 14.05
CA LEU A 34 -24.41 4.35 14.49
C LEU A 34 -24.90 3.35 15.56
N LEU A 35 -25.95 3.69 16.31
CA LEU A 35 -26.55 2.81 17.32
C LEU A 35 -27.60 1.86 16.73
N ASP A 36 -28.10 2.12 15.52
CA ASP A 36 -29.02 1.24 14.82
C ASP A 36 -28.32 -0.03 14.31
N SER A 37 -28.31 -1.05 15.17
CA SER A 37 -27.62 -2.32 14.94
C SER A 37 -28.23 -3.19 13.84
N ASN A 38 -29.46 -2.87 13.39
CA ASN A 38 -30.15 -3.59 12.34
C ASN A 38 -30.03 -2.90 10.97
N SER A 39 -29.28 -1.80 10.88
CA SER A 39 -29.11 -1.04 9.65
C SER A 39 -28.03 -1.65 8.73
N PRO A 40 -28.35 -1.98 7.47
CA PRO A 40 -27.34 -2.38 6.49
C PRO A 40 -26.27 -1.29 6.26
N ALA A 41 -26.62 -0.02 6.46
CA ALA A 41 -25.68 1.09 6.36
C ALA A 41 -24.63 1.08 7.50
N LEU A 42 -24.97 0.54 8.67
CA LEU A 42 -23.99 0.37 9.73
C LEU A 42 -23.02 -0.77 9.39
N ASP A 43 -23.50 -1.84 8.77
CA ASP A 43 -22.65 -2.97 8.38
C ASP A 43 -21.66 -2.57 7.27
N THR A 44 -22.04 -1.72 6.33
CA THR A 44 -21.09 -1.17 5.35
C THR A 44 -20.02 -0.30 6.00
N VAL A 45 -20.38 0.53 6.99
CA VAL A 45 -19.40 1.31 7.77
C VAL A 45 -18.46 0.40 8.56
N LYS A 46 -18.97 -0.66 9.19
CA LYS A 46 -18.12 -1.67 9.87
C LYS A 46 -17.15 -2.33 8.91
N MET A 47 -17.61 -2.73 7.71
CA MET A 47 -16.75 -3.33 6.68
C MET A 47 -15.66 -2.36 6.22
N GLN A 48 -15.99 -1.07 6.03
CA GLN A 48 -15.02 -0.04 5.66
C GLN A 48 -13.97 0.16 6.76
N VAL A 49 -14.40 0.33 8.02
CA VAL A 49 -13.48 0.47 9.16
C VAL A 49 -12.62 -0.79 9.34
N TYR A 50 -13.20 -1.96 9.19
CA TYR A 50 -12.45 -3.23 9.24
C TYR A 50 -11.40 -3.27 8.14
N PHE A 51 -11.76 -2.89 6.90
CA PHE A 51 -10.81 -2.84 5.81
C PHE A 51 -9.67 -1.86 6.09
N ASP A 52 -9.99 -0.63 6.50
CA ASP A 52 -9.00 0.41 6.81
C ASP A 52 -8.08 0.04 7.98
N MET A 53 -8.58 -0.68 8.98
CA MET A 53 -7.79 -1.10 10.15
C MET A 53 -6.96 -2.36 9.93
N ASN A 54 -7.46 -3.31 9.13
CA ASN A 54 -6.86 -4.64 9.02
C ASN A 54 -6.11 -4.87 7.72
N TYR A 55 -6.31 -4.04 6.69
CA TYR A 55 -5.62 -4.16 5.43
C TYR A 55 -4.61 -3.03 5.28
N THR A 56 -3.36 -3.43 5.07
CA THR A 56 -2.30 -2.52 4.69
C THR A 56 -2.66 -1.80 3.39
N SER A 57 -2.39 -0.50 3.34
CA SER A 57 -2.61 0.27 2.13
C SER A 57 -1.73 -0.29 1.00
N ARG A 58 -2.18 -0.10 -0.25
CA ARG A 58 -1.37 -0.53 -1.40
C ARG A 58 0.03 0.08 -1.38
N SER A 59 0.18 1.31 -0.89
CA SER A 59 1.49 1.97 -0.75
C SER A 59 2.38 1.24 0.25
N ASP A 60 1.91 0.96 1.46
CA ASP A 60 2.78 0.34 2.47
C ASP A 60 3.06 -1.13 2.11
N PHE A 61 2.15 -1.81 1.41
CA PHE A 61 2.44 -3.14 0.85
C PHE A 61 3.58 -3.09 -0.17
N LEU A 62 3.54 -2.14 -1.10
CA LEU A 62 4.59 -1.97 -2.10
C LEU A 62 5.92 -1.52 -1.48
N GLU A 63 5.87 -0.68 -0.45
CA GLU A 63 7.03 -0.25 0.31
C GLU A 63 7.67 -1.42 1.05
N GLU A 64 6.88 -2.22 1.76
CA GLU A 64 7.35 -3.41 2.46
C GLU A 64 7.95 -4.43 1.50
N HIS A 65 7.30 -4.66 0.35
CA HIS A 65 7.86 -5.52 -0.69
C HIS A 65 9.22 -5.00 -1.19
N ARG A 66 9.35 -3.68 -1.44
CA ARG A 66 10.61 -3.07 -1.85
C ARG A 66 11.67 -3.18 -0.76
N ARG A 67 11.31 -2.92 0.49
CA ARG A 67 12.19 -3.04 1.67
C ARG A 67 12.75 -4.46 1.80
N VAL A 68 11.90 -5.48 1.68
CA VAL A 68 12.32 -6.89 1.73
C VAL A 68 13.25 -7.23 0.56
N LEU A 69 12.96 -6.77 -0.65
CA LEU A 69 13.82 -6.96 -1.81
C LEU A 69 15.20 -6.32 -1.61
N GLU A 70 15.24 -5.08 -1.14
CA GLU A 70 16.49 -4.36 -0.83
C GLU A 70 17.30 -5.07 0.26
N GLN A 71 16.65 -5.53 1.34
CA GLN A 71 17.32 -6.30 2.38
C GLN A 71 17.97 -7.57 1.85
N ARG A 72 17.28 -8.29 0.96
CA ARG A 72 17.81 -9.52 0.34
C ARG A 72 18.95 -9.23 -0.64
N LEU A 73 18.88 -8.12 -1.38
CA LEU A 73 19.89 -7.75 -2.37
C LEU A 73 21.10 -7.03 -1.75
N SER A 74 20.97 -6.43 -0.57
CA SER A 74 22.04 -5.73 0.14
C SER A 74 23.38 -6.49 0.20
N PRO A 75 23.45 -7.78 0.59
CA PRO A 75 24.73 -8.50 0.62
C PRO A 75 25.33 -8.67 -0.78
N VAL A 76 24.51 -8.96 -1.79
CA VAL A 76 24.97 -9.11 -3.19
C VAL A 76 25.49 -7.79 -3.74
N ILE A 77 24.79 -6.68 -3.48
CA ILE A 77 25.23 -5.34 -3.86
C ILE A 77 26.58 -5.04 -3.19
N ARG A 78 26.73 -5.34 -1.90
CA ARG A 78 27.98 -5.14 -1.19
C ARG A 78 29.12 -5.96 -1.77
N GLU A 79 28.90 -7.25 -2.06
CA GLU A 79 29.91 -8.09 -2.71
C GLU A 79 30.33 -7.54 -4.07
N ILE A 80 29.39 -6.96 -4.83
CA ILE A 80 29.67 -6.33 -6.12
C ILE A 80 30.50 -5.05 -5.92
N THR A 81 30.09 -4.15 -5.01
CA THR A 81 30.74 -2.86 -4.79
C THR A 81 32.11 -2.98 -4.14
N ASP A 82 32.28 -3.97 -3.26
CA ASP A 82 33.54 -4.19 -2.53
C ASP A 82 34.52 -5.06 -3.34
N SER A 83 34.10 -5.57 -4.51
CA SER A 83 34.91 -6.45 -5.35
C SER A 83 36.18 -5.77 -5.87
N ARG A 84 37.31 -6.48 -5.76
CA ARG A 84 38.61 -6.08 -6.30
C ARG A 84 39.14 -7.07 -7.34
N ALA A 85 38.26 -7.49 -8.25
CA ALA A 85 38.61 -8.40 -9.34
C ALA A 85 39.79 -7.87 -10.19
N ARG A 86 40.78 -8.72 -10.45
CA ARG A 86 41.99 -8.41 -11.24
C ARG A 86 42.22 -9.40 -12.37
N THR A 87 41.74 -10.63 -12.23
CA THR A 87 41.84 -11.65 -13.28
C THR A 87 40.61 -11.64 -14.18
N ARG A 88 40.75 -12.19 -15.39
CA ARG A 88 39.63 -12.34 -16.31
C ARG A 88 38.49 -13.16 -15.69
N ASP A 89 38.82 -14.24 -15.00
CA ASP A 89 37.82 -15.12 -14.38
C ASP A 89 37.07 -14.42 -13.24
N GLU A 90 37.78 -13.60 -12.45
CA GLU A 90 37.16 -12.77 -11.41
C GLU A 90 36.24 -11.69 -12.00
N LEU A 91 36.63 -11.08 -13.12
CA LEU A 91 35.80 -10.11 -13.83
C LEU A 91 34.55 -10.76 -14.44
N GLU A 92 34.67 -11.95 -15.03
CA GLU A 92 33.52 -12.71 -15.54
C GLU A 92 32.55 -13.11 -14.41
N ALA A 93 33.09 -13.53 -13.26
CA ALA A 93 32.28 -13.85 -12.08
C ALA A 93 31.56 -12.60 -11.54
N LEU A 94 32.25 -11.46 -11.47
CA LEU A 94 31.67 -10.18 -11.06
C LEU A 94 30.55 -9.74 -12.01
N TYR A 95 30.76 -9.86 -13.32
CA TYR A 95 29.75 -9.56 -14.33
C TYR A 95 28.48 -10.41 -14.13
N ARG A 96 28.62 -11.73 -13.92
CA ARG A 96 27.46 -12.60 -13.64
C ARG A 96 26.70 -12.17 -12.38
N LYS A 97 27.40 -11.75 -11.33
CA LYS A 97 26.77 -11.23 -10.10
C LYS A 97 25.99 -9.94 -10.37
N ILE A 98 26.56 -9.02 -11.14
CA ILE A 98 25.89 -7.76 -11.53
C ILE A 98 24.60 -8.04 -12.30
N VAL A 99 24.68 -8.86 -13.36
CA VAL A 99 23.50 -9.22 -14.17
C VAL A 99 22.43 -9.90 -13.31
N SER A 100 22.83 -10.84 -12.45
CA SER A 100 21.89 -11.51 -11.54
C SER A 100 21.20 -10.53 -10.58
N CYS A 101 21.95 -9.57 -10.02
CA CYS A 101 21.39 -8.54 -9.15
C CYS A 101 20.38 -7.65 -9.90
N VAL A 102 20.67 -7.28 -11.14
CA VAL A 102 19.77 -6.48 -11.99
C VAL A 102 18.49 -7.25 -12.30
N LEU A 103 18.59 -8.52 -12.71
CA LEU A 103 17.41 -9.35 -13.02
C LEU A 103 16.50 -9.53 -11.81
N LEU A 104 17.08 -9.83 -10.65
CA LEU A 104 16.32 -9.97 -9.39
C LEU A 104 15.66 -8.65 -8.98
N ARG A 105 16.33 -7.50 -9.18
CA ARG A 105 15.78 -6.18 -8.85
C ARG A 105 14.63 -5.79 -9.77
N SER A 106 14.72 -6.15 -11.06
CA SER A 106 13.70 -5.85 -12.07
C SER A 106 12.50 -6.79 -12.02
N GLY A 107 12.60 -7.92 -11.31
CA GLY A 107 11.54 -8.93 -11.23
C GLY A 107 11.29 -9.68 -12.54
N LEU A 108 12.27 -9.67 -13.47
CA LEU A 108 12.16 -10.26 -14.80
C LEU A 108 12.22 -11.79 -14.80
N GLY A 109 12.57 -12.41 -13.67
CA GLY A 109 12.62 -13.86 -13.50
C GLY A 109 13.87 -14.31 -12.75
N SER A 110 14.09 -15.62 -12.73
CA SER A 110 15.26 -16.19 -12.05
C SER A 110 16.54 -15.93 -12.85
N PRO A 111 17.64 -15.46 -12.22
CA PRO A 111 18.95 -15.38 -12.87
C PRO A 111 19.51 -16.74 -13.32
N THR A 112 18.94 -17.84 -12.81
CA THR A 112 19.31 -19.20 -13.21
C THR A 112 18.59 -19.66 -14.48
N ASP A 113 17.58 -18.92 -14.93
CA ASP A 113 16.87 -19.22 -16.16
C ASP A 113 17.57 -18.52 -17.34
N ILE A 114 18.19 -19.33 -18.21
CA ILE A 114 18.93 -18.84 -19.37
C ILE A 114 18.03 -18.07 -20.35
N GLY A 115 16.72 -18.34 -20.38
CA GLY A 115 15.78 -17.63 -21.24
C GLY A 115 15.45 -16.21 -20.75
N VAL A 116 15.68 -15.93 -19.46
CA VAL A 116 15.51 -14.59 -18.86
C VAL A 116 16.81 -13.78 -18.95
N VAL A 117 17.96 -14.45 -18.97
CA VAL A 117 19.29 -13.83 -19.05
C VAL A 117 19.68 -13.48 -20.50
N ARG A 118 19.11 -14.14 -21.50
CA ARG A 118 19.36 -13.88 -22.92
C ARG A 118 18.22 -13.03 -23.50
N GLU A 119 18.54 -11.83 -23.99
CA GLU A 119 17.82 -11.25 -25.13
C GLU A 119 18.07 -12.07 -26.40
#